data_AF-A0A9E1QB50-F1
#
_entry.id   AF-A0A9E1QB50-F1
#
_cell.length_a   1.000
_cell.length_b   1.000
_cell.length_c   1.000
_cell.angle_alpha   90.00
_cell.angle_beta   90.00
_cell.angle_gamma   90.00
#
_symmetry.space_group_name_H-M   'P 1'
#
loop_
_entity.id
_entity.type
_entity.pdbx_description
1 polymer ?
#
loop_
_entity_poly.entity_id
_entity_poly.type
_entity_poly.pdbx_seq_one_letter_code
_entity_poly.pdbx_strand_id
1 'polypeptide(L)'
;DAIKFAHESIKIQIEAQVRLAEAFGKKEVREYETAEQNEELEKRVHDLAYDKCYAIAKKGTSKAERSAAFSEVKEEVKASFTEEEMEEFGHLVGGYYRKAEKEAVRELTLAEGVRLDGRKTDEIRPIWSEIDYLPSVHGSSIFTRGETQALATVTLGTSRDANKIDMPSYEGEEKFYLHYNFPPFCTGEARPLRGTSRREVGHGNLAQRGLKGMIPDDCPYTVRVVSEVLESNGSSSMATVCAGTMALMDAGVKLTRPVSGIAMGLISDGDRYAVLSDILGDEDHLGDMDFKVTGTSEGITACQMDIKIKGLPYEILVNALKQARDGRLHILDKITETIASANEEVKAHAPKMINRRIPNELIGAFIGPGGKHIQELQKETETTIVITEDAVTEEGIIEILGTKPEGIEAVIARIESMMFKPEKGSVYEVKVIKILDFGAVVEYTEAPGNEVLLHVSELAWERTNNVSDVVKMGDILDVKYFGLDPRTRKEKVSRKAILPKPEGFVERPPRDNSRGRDSRGSRDNRGRDNRRDDRKPREDRKPREEDKKED
;
A
#
# COMPACT_ATOMS: atom_id res chain seq x y z
N ASP A 1 27.06 -13.98 1.84
CA ASP A 1 27.56 -13.71 3.21
C ASP A 1 26.52 -13.80 4.32
N ALA A 2 25.43 -13.03 4.30
CA ALA A 2 24.42 -13.05 5.38
C ALA A 2 23.94 -14.47 5.78
N ILE A 3 23.67 -15.35 4.81
CA ILE A 3 23.31 -16.76 5.04
C ILE A 3 24.40 -17.53 5.81
N LYS A 4 25.68 -17.31 5.51
CA LYS A 4 26.81 -17.95 6.20
C LYS A 4 26.93 -17.44 7.64
N PHE A 5 26.80 -16.14 7.85
CA PHE A 5 26.80 -15.53 9.19
C PHE A 5 25.65 -16.05 10.06
N ALA A 6 24.44 -16.14 9.50
CA ALA A 6 23.28 -16.72 10.19
C ALA A 6 23.50 -18.21 10.50
N HIS A 7 24.05 -18.98 9.56
CA HIS A 7 24.32 -20.41 9.78
C HIS A 7 25.29 -20.66 10.94
N GLU A 8 26.39 -19.92 11.06
CA GLU A 8 27.30 -20.05 12.21
C GLU A 8 26.59 -19.71 13.54
N SER A 9 25.71 -18.71 13.55
CA SER A 9 24.91 -18.35 14.74
C SER A 9 23.91 -19.45 15.11
N ILE A 10 23.29 -20.09 14.12
CA ILE A 10 22.33 -21.19 14.32
C ILE A 10 23.01 -22.43 14.92
N LYS A 11 24.27 -22.74 14.56
CA LYS A 11 25.01 -23.88 15.15
C LYS A 11 25.10 -23.79 16.68
N ILE A 12 25.35 -22.58 17.22
CA ILE A 12 25.42 -22.34 18.67
C ILE A 12 24.06 -22.60 19.33
N GLN A 13 22.96 -22.22 18.66
CA GLN A 13 21.59 -22.47 19.16
C GLN A 13 21.24 -23.97 19.12
N ILE A 14 21.65 -24.69 18.07
CA ILE A 14 21.50 -26.15 17.98
C ILE A 14 22.28 -26.84 19.10
N GLU A 15 23.53 -26.45 19.34
CA GLU A 15 24.34 -27.01 20.44
C GLU A 15 23.67 -26.78 21.80
N ALA A 16 23.14 -25.57 22.05
CA ALA A 16 22.40 -25.27 23.27
C ALA A 16 21.14 -26.15 23.44
N GLN A 17 20.39 -26.40 22.36
CA GLN A 17 19.24 -27.31 22.36
C GLN A 17 19.64 -28.77 22.62
N VAL A 18 20.75 -29.22 22.04
CA VAL A 18 21.29 -30.58 22.26
C VAL A 18 21.70 -30.76 23.72
N ARG A 19 22.46 -29.81 24.30
CA ARG A 19 22.86 -29.83 25.72
C ARG A 19 21.65 -29.80 26.65
N LEU A 20 20.60 -29.03 26.31
CA LEU A 20 19.35 -28.99 27.08
C LEU A 20 18.63 -30.35 27.04
N ALA A 21 18.50 -30.94 25.84
CA ALA A 21 17.86 -32.24 25.66
C ALA A 21 18.63 -33.37 26.37
N GLU A 22 19.95 -33.26 26.48
CA GLU A 22 20.78 -34.20 27.24
C GLU A 22 20.64 -34.01 28.76
N ALA A 23 20.64 -32.77 29.24
CA ALA A 23 20.52 -32.46 30.67
C ALA A 23 19.17 -32.89 31.30
N PHE A 24 18.08 -32.83 30.53
CA PHE A 24 16.75 -33.24 30.99
C PHE A 24 16.35 -34.67 30.55
N GLY A 25 17.20 -35.34 29.76
CA GLY A 25 16.92 -36.63 29.14
C GLY A 25 16.04 -36.50 27.89
N LYS A 26 16.53 -37.03 26.76
CA LYS A 26 15.71 -37.22 25.55
C LYS A 26 14.69 -38.32 25.86
N LYS A 27 13.40 -38.04 25.63
CA LYS A 27 12.39 -39.10 25.54
C LYS A 27 12.81 -40.05 24.42
N GLU A 28 12.63 -41.34 24.61
CA GLU A 28 12.85 -42.31 23.54
C GLU A 28 12.03 -41.91 22.31
N VAL A 29 12.68 -41.94 21.15
CA VAL A 29 12.00 -41.73 19.88
C VAL A 29 11.05 -42.92 19.72
N ARG A 30 9.74 -42.64 19.56
CA ARG A 30 8.77 -43.70 19.32
C ARG A 30 9.16 -44.43 18.05
N GLU A 31 9.42 -45.73 18.17
CA GLU A 31 9.46 -46.61 17.00
C GLU A 31 8.08 -46.58 16.34
N TYR A 32 8.08 -46.39 15.04
CA TYR A 32 6.91 -46.46 14.18
C TYR A 32 7.24 -47.43 13.06
N GLU A 33 6.25 -48.23 12.65
CA GLU A 33 6.40 -49.12 11.51
C GLU A 33 6.67 -48.27 10.26
N THR A 34 7.82 -48.50 9.62
CA THR A 34 8.11 -47.92 8.31
C THR A 34 7.18 -48.54 7.28
N ALA A 35 6.75 -47.75 6.30
CA ALA A 35 5.95 -48.27 5.19
C ALA A 35 6.63 -49.49 4.54
N GLU A 36 5.81 -50.46 4.16
CA GLU A 36 6.26 -51.70 3.52
C GLU A 36 7.08 -51.40 2.25
N GLN A 37 8.17 -52.14 2.04
CA GLN A 37 9.05 -51.97 0.88
C GLN A 37 9.39 -53.33 0.28
N ASN A 38 9.22 -53.44 -1.04
CA ASN A 38 9.56 -54.61 -1.83
C ASN A 38 10.54 -54.17 -2.94
N GLU A 39 11.83 -54.46 -2.74
CA GLU A 39 12.92 -54.07 -3.65
C GLU A 39 12.82 -54.76 -5.02
N GLU A 40 12.30 -55.99 -5.08
CA GLU A 40 12.12 -56.73 -6.33
C GLU A 40 11.01 -56.12 -7.18
N LEU A 41 9.90 -55.72 -6.53
CA LEU A 41 8.84 -54.96 -7.17
C LEU A 41 9.31 -53.58 -7.62
N GLU A 42 10.08 -52.86 -6.79
CA GLU A 42 10.66 -51.57 -7.16
C GLU A 42 11.50 -51.70 -8.45
N LYS A 43 12.36 -52.72 -8.51
CA LYS A 43 13.20 -52.98 -9.68
C LYS A 43 12.38 -53.35 -10.92
N ARG A 44 11.36 -54.22 -10.79
CA ARG A 44 10.44 -54.54 -11.91
C ARG A 44 9.72 -53.31 -12.43
N VAL A 45 9.25 -52.42 -11.55
CA VAL A 45 8.62 -51.15 -11.95
C VAL A 45 9.63 -50.21 -12.61
N HIS A 46 10.85 -50.12 -12.09
CA HIS A 46 11.92 -49.31 -12.66
C HIS A 46 12.26 -49.75 -14.10
N ASP A 47 12.55 -51.04 -14.30
CA ASP A 47 12.97 -51.57 -15.61
C ASP A 47 11.88 -51.45 -16.69
N LEU A 48 10.60 -51.38 -16.30
CA LEU A 48 9.47 -51.16 -17.21
C LEU A 48 9.19 -49.68 -17.52
N ALA A 49 9.55 -48.77 -16.62
CA ALA A 49 9.20 -47.35 -16.69
C ALA A 49 10.35 -46.44 -17.13
N TYR A 50 11.58 -46.71 -16.68
CA TYR A 50 12.71 -45.77 -16.76
C TYR A 50 12.98 -45.27 -18.19
N ASP A 51 13.24 -46.19 -19.14
CA ASP A 51 13.57 -45.83 -20.53
C ASP A 51 12.43 -45.07 -21.22
N LYS A 52 11.18 -45.43 -20.92
CA LYS A 52 9.99 -44.74 -21.45
C LYS A 52 9.89 -43.32 -20.89
N CYS A 53 10.06 -43.16 -19.58
CA CYS A 53 10.05 -41.86 -18.91
C CYS A 53 11.20 -40.97 -19.39
N TYR A 54 12.41 -41.52 -19.56
CA TYR A 54 13.57 -40.82 -20.11
C TYR A 54 13.30 -40.35 -21.55
N ALA A 55 12.76 -41.23 -22.40
CA ALA A 55 12.41 -40.90 -23.78
C ALA A 55 11.29 -39.85 -23.88
N ILE A 56 10.33 -39.82 -22.95
CA ILE A 56 9.30 -38.77 -22.86
C ILE A 56 9.92 -37.44 -22.42
N ALA A 57 10.72 -37.46 -21.35
CA ALA A 57 11.40 -36.27 -20.82
C ALA A 57 12.28 -35.58 -21.89
N LYS A 58 12.95 -36.38 -22.74
CA LYS A 58 13.84 -35.91 -23.80
C LYS A 58 13.10 -35.30 -25.03
N LYS A 59 11.78 -35.47 -25.17
CA LYS A 59 11.03 -34.92 -26.32
C LYS A 59 10.81 -33.41 -26.26
N GLY A 60 10.88 -32.77 -25.08
CA GLY A 60 10.68 -31.34 -24.93
C GLY A 60 9.25 -30.86 -25.26
N THR A 61 8.24 -31.46 -24.64
CA THR A 61 6.80 -31.19 -24.92
C THR A 61 6.15 -30.22 -23.91
N SER A 62 4.94 -29.75 -24.22
CA SER A 62 4.14 -28.92 -23.31
C SER A 62 3.76 -29.67 -22.03
N LYS A 63 3.33 -28.92 -21.00
CA LYS A 63 2.92 -29.52 -19.71
C LYS A 63 1.80 -30.54 -19.88
N ALA A 64 0.81 -30.23 -20.71
CA ALA A 64 -0.37 -31.08 -20.90
C ALA A 64 -0.01 -32.38 -21.61
N GLU A 65 0.76 -32.30 -22.71
CA GLU A 65 1.23 -33.47 -23.47
C GLU A 65 2.15 -34.36 -22.63
N ARG A 66 3.10 -33.76 -21.88
CA ARG A 66 3.99 -34.49 -20.97
C ARG A 66 3.21 -35.21 -19.86
N SER A 67 2.24 -34.53 -19.24
CA SER A 67 1.40 -35.11 -18.17
C SER A 67 0.56 -36.28 -18.67
N ALA A 68 0.03 -36.19 -19.91
CA ALA A 68 -0.68 -37.29 -20.55
C ALA A 68 0.25 -38.49 -20.82
N ALA A 69 1.42 -38.24 -21.43
CA ALA A 69 2.39 -39.30 -21.76
C ALA A 69 2.91 -40.05 -20.52
N PHE A 70 3.22 -39.35 -19.42
CA PHE A 70 3.58 -40.02 -18.16
C PHE A 70 2.40 -40.80 -17.55
N SER A 71 1.17 -40.28 -17.68
CA SER A 71 -0.02 -41.01 -17.23
C SER A 71 -0.25 -42.29 -18.04
N GLU A 72 -0.03 -42.28 -19.35
CA GLU A 72 -0.09 -43.47 -20.21
C GLU A 72 0.92 -44.54 -19.77
N VAL A 73 2.20 -44.17 -19.59
CA VAL A 73 3.23 -45.12 -19.11
C VAL A 73 2.88 -45.68 -17.74
N LYS A 74 2.31 -44.85 -16.84
CA LYS A 74 1.89 -45.31 -15.51
C LYS A 74 0.76 -46.34 -15.57
N GLU A 75 -0.22 -46.17 -16.46
CA GLU A 75 -1.28 -47.16 -16.63
C GLU A 75 -0.79 -48.42 -17.37
N GLU A 76 0.15 -48.30 -18.33
CA GLU A 76 0.84 -49.47 -18.91
C GLU A 76 1.60 -50.28 -17.84
N VAL A 77 2.32 -49.60 -16.93
CA VAL A 77 3.05 -50.26 -15.83
C VAL A 77 2.08 -51.01 -14.93
N LYS A 78 0.95 -50.41 -14.52
CA LYS A 78 -0.08 -51.11 -13.75
C LYS A 78 -0.67 -52.30 -14.50
N ALA A 79 -0.96 -52.16 -15.79
CA ALA A 79 -1.52 -53.23 -16.62
C ALA A 79 -0.55 -54.42 -16.84
N SER A 80 0.73 -54.28 -16.45
CA SER A 80 1.71 -55.37 -16.46
C SER A 80 1.72 -56.25 -15.20
N PHE A 81 0.86 -55.94 -14.22
CA PHE A 81 0.64 -56.72 -13.01
C PHE A 81 -0.69 -57.48 -13.08
N THR A 82 -0.77 -58.65 -12.44
CA THR A 82 -2.03 -59.42 -12.34
C THR A 82 -3.01 -58.76 -11.37
N GLU A 83 -4.29 -59.17 -11.40
CA GLU A 83 -5.29 -58.68 -10.44
C GLU A 83 -4.89 -59.00 -8.99
N GLU A 84 -4.32 -60.18 -8.74
CA GLU A 84 -3.78 -60.60 -7.43
C GLU A 84 -2.58 -59.73 -6.99
N GLU A 85 -1.60 -59.50 -7.88
CA GLU A 85 -0.45 -58.61 -7.61
C GLU A 85 -0.87 -57.17 -7.32
N MET A 86 -1.94 -56.69 -7.97
CA MET A 86 -2.48 -55.35 -7.78
C MET A 86 -3.30 -55.19 -6.49
N GLU A 87 -3.98 -56.25 -6.03
CA GLU A 87 -4.71 -56.24 -4.76
C GLU A 87 -3.75 -56.24 -3.56
N GLU A 88 -2.60 -56.93 -3.67
CA GLU A 88 -1.54 -56.95 -2.65
C GLU A 88 -0.65 -55.70 -2.71
N PHE A 89 -0.03 -55.42 -3.87
CA PHE A 89 1.04 -54.42 -4.00
C PHE A 89 0.64 -53.11 -4.72
N GLY A 90 -0.60 -52.96 -5.18
CA GLY A 90 -1.03 -51.79 -5.97
C GLY A 90 -0.81 -50.43 -5.29
N HIS A 91 -0.73 -50.42 -3.95
CA HIS A 91 -0.41 -49.24 -3.15
C HIS A 91 1.06 -48.80 -3.26
N LEU A 92 1.99 -49.72 -3.53
CA LEU A 92 3.43 -49.47 -3.70
C LEU A 92 3.79 -49.09 -5.15
N VAL A 93 3.18 -49.73 -6.14
CA VAL A 93 3.47 -49.54 -7.58
C VAL A 93 3.45 -48.06 -7.98
N GLY A 94 2.46 -47.30 -7.50
CA GLY A 94 2.34 -45.87 -7.79
C GLY A 94 3.43 -44.99 -7.14
N GLY A 95 4.06 -45.47 -6.06
CA GLY A 95 5.23 -44.84 -5.44
C GLY A 95 6.52 -45.14 -6.20
N TYR A 96 6.74 -46.41 -6.55
CA TYR A 96 7.92 -46.83 -7.33
C TYR A 96 7.93 -46.23 -8.74
N TYR A 97 6.78 -46.12 -9.41
CA TYR A 97 6.68 -45.42 -10.69
C TYR A 97 7.20 -43.98 -10.58
N ARG A 98 6.76 -43.23 -9.56
CA ARG A 98 7.22 -41.84 -9.32
C ARG A 98 8.71 -41.76 -8.99
N LYS A 99 9.28 -42.80 -8.36
CA LYS A 99 10.73 -42.88 -8.08
C LYS A 99 11.52 -43.00 -9.39
N ALA A 100 11.12 -43.93 -10.26
CA ALA A 100 11.74 -44.14 -11.58
C ALA A 100 11.54 -42.92 -12.51
N GLU A 101 10.35 -42.31 -12.52
CA GLU A 101 10.07 -41.05 -13.22
C GLU A 101 11.01 -39.93 -12.75
N LYS A 102 11.15 -39.75 -11.43
CA LYS A 102 12.06 -38.75 -10.85
C LYS A 102 13.52 -39.01 -11.21
N GLU A 103 13.95 -40.27 -11.21
CA GLU A 103 15.32 -40.65 -11.55
C GLU A 103 15.65 -40.37 -13.02
N ALA A 104 14.78 -40.80 -13.94
CA ALA A 104 14.95 -40.58 -15.39
C ALA A 104 15.06 -39.09 -15.75
N VAL A 105 14.19 -38.23 -15.19
CA VAL A 105 14.23 -36.78 -15.45
C VAL A 105 15.49 -36.13 -14.88
N ARG A 106 15.94 -36.57 -13.70
CA ARG A 106 17.16 -36.05 -13.08
C ARG A 106 18.40 -36.45 -13.86
N GLU A 107 18.50 -37.70 -14.32
CA GLU A 107 19.65 -38.15 -15.09
C GLU A 107 19.72 -37.47 -16.46
N LEU A 108 18.59 -37.26 -17.16
CA LEU A 108 18.55 -36.44 -18.38
C LEU A 108 19.16 -35.04 -18.15
N THR A 109 18.77 -34.41 -17.05
CA THR A 109 19.24 -33.06 -16.70
C THR A 109 20.73 -33.04 -16.31
N LEU A 110 21.22 -34.07 -15.60
CA LEU A 110 22.62 -34.16 -15.15
C LEU A 110 23.59 -34.66 -16.24
N ALA A 111 23.15 -35.53 -17.14
CA ALA A 111 23.99 -36.13 -18.18
C ALA A 111 23.98 -35.33 -19.49
N GLU A 112 22.81 -34.90 -19.96
CA GLU A 112 22.67 -34.21 -21.25
C GLU A 112 22.52 -32.69 -21.12
N GLY A 113 22.16 -32.18 -19.93
CA GLY A 113 21.89 -30.75 -19.71
C GLY A 113 20.60 -30.25 -20.37
N VAL A 114 19.74 -31.18 -20.81
CA VAL A 114 18.46 -30.92 -21.49
C VAL A 114 17.31 -31.05 -20.48
N ARG A 115 16.32 -30.16 -20.59
CA ARG A 115 15.16 -30.08 -19.69
C ARG A 115 13.90 -30.66 -20.32
N LEU A 116 12.86 -30.81 -19.48
CA LEU A 116 11.54 -31.36 -19.84
C LEU A 116 10.80 -30.64 -20.98
N ASP A 117 11.17 -29.40 -21.26
CA ASP A 117 10.64 -28.54 -22.33
C ASP A 117 11.69 -28.23 -23.42
N GLY A 118 12.79 -29.00 -23.46
CA GLY A 118 13.87 -28.89 -24.46
C GLY A 118 14.87 -27.76 -24.20
N ARG A 119 14.66 -26.90 -23.21
CA ARG A 119 15.57 -25.80 -22.85
C ARG A 119 16.89 -26.28 -22.26
N LYS A 120 17.89 -25.39 -22.30
CA LYS A 120 19.10 -25.49 -21.49
C LYS A 120 18.87 -25.07 -20.03
N THR A 121 19.85 -25.37 -19.18
CA THR A 121 19.84 -25.07 -17.75
C THR A 121 19.87 -23.56 -17.42
N ASP A 122 20.41 -22.73 -18.31
CA ASP A 122 20.51 -21.27 -18.20
C ASP A 122 19.42 -20.50 -18.98
N GLU A 123 18.61 -21.19 -19.77
CA GLU A 123 17.63 -20.59 -20.67
C GLU A 123 16.29 -20.29 -19.99
N ILE A 124 15.76 -19.08 -20.25
CA ILE A 124 14.48 -18.60 -19.70
C ILE A 124 13.37 -18.83 -20.73
N ARG A 125 12.16 -19.14 -20.27
CA ARG A 125 11.00 -19.31 -21.17
C ARG A 125 10.67 -18.00 -21.93
N PRO A 126 10.03 -18.08 -23.10
CA PRO A 126 9.54 -16.91 -23.81
C PRO A 126 8.71 -16.00 -22.89
N ILE A 127 9.02 -14.70 -22.91
CA ILE A 127 8.32 -13.68 -22.13
C ILE A 127 7.49 -12.81 -23.08
N TRP A 128 6.24 -12.55 -22.69
CA TRP A 128 5.38 -11.56 -23.31
C TRP A 128 4.71 -10.73 -22.21
N SER A 129 4.62 -9.42 -22.42
CA SER A 129 4.09 -8.50 -21.43
C SER A 129 3.47 -7.26 -22.06
N GLU A 130 2.38 -6.78 -21.44
CA GLU A 130 1.59 -5.64 -21.87
C GLU A 130 1.10 -4.85 -20.64
N ILE A 131 0.98 -3.53 -20.77
CA ILE A 131 0.43 -2.59 -19.76
C ILE A 131 -0.94 -2.08 -20.21
N ASP A 132 -1.69 -1.45 -19.30
CA ASP A 132 -3.04 -0.90 -19.60
C ASP A 132 -4.06 -1.94 -20.12
N TYR A 133 -3.85 -3.21 -19.75
CA TYR A 133 -4.67 -4.35 -20.20
C TYR A 133 -6.13 -4.29 -19.71
N LEU A 134 -6.43 -3.50 -18.66
CA LEU A 134 -7.78 -3.31 -18.11
C LEU A 134 -8.18 -1.82 -18.10
N PRO A 135 -9.36 -1.46 -18.65
CA PRO A 135 -9.68 -0.06 -19.01
C PRO A 135 -10.03 0.88 -17.86
N SER A 136 -10.28 0.38 -16.63
CA SER A 136 -10.85 1.17 -15.53
C SER A 136 -10.08 1.10 -14.21
N VAL A 137 -8.97 0.37 -14.17
CA VAL A 137 -8.09 0.31 -12.99
C VAL A 137 -7.02 1.39 -13.07
N HIS A 138 -6.44 1.81 -11.94
CA HIS A 138 -5.50 2.95 -11.94
C HIS A 138 -4.19 2.59 -12.66
N GLY A 139 -3.77 1.33 -12.57
CA GLY A 139 -2.80 0.73 -13.47
C GLY A 139 -3.01 -0.78 -13.58
N SER A 140 -2.58 -1.37 -14.69
CA SER A 140 -2.59 -2.82 -14.91
C SER A 140 -1.43 -3.27 -15.77
N SER A 141 -1.08 -4.55 -15.63
CA SER A 141 -0.23 -5.23 -16.58
C SER A 141 -0.55 -6.72 -16.61
N ILE A 142 -0.22 -7.35 -17.73
CA ILE A 142 -0.20 -8.79 -17.87
C ILE A 142 1.24 -9.23 -18.17
N PHE A 143 1.71 -10.26 -17.47
CA PHE A 143 3.04 -10.83 -17.66
C PHE A 143 2.91 -12.34 -17.84
N THR A 144 3.31 -12.82 -19.02
CA THR A 144 3.39 -14.24 -19.37
C THR A 144 4.86 -14.64 -19.50
N ARG A 145 5.24 -15.77 -18.89
CA ARG A 145 6.56 -16.41 -19.05
C ARG A 145 6.38 -17.91 -19.25
N GLY A 146 6.39 -18.34 -20.51
CA GLY A 146 5.84 -19.64 -20.92
C GLY A 146 4.41 -19.84 -20.41
N GLU A 147 4.09 -21.02 -19.91
CA GLU A 147 2.77 -21.37 -19.33
C GLU A 147 2.57 -20.84 -17.88
N THR A 148 3.12 -19.67 -17.55
CA THR A 148 2.84 -18.95 -16.30
C THR A 148 2.43 -17.53 -16.63
N GLN A 149 1.21 -17.14 -16.24
CA GLN A 149 0.65 -15.82 -16.52
C GLN A 149 0.11 -15.18 -15.23
N ALA A 150 0.49 -13.93 -14.98
CA ALA A 150 -0.03 -13.10 -13.90
C ALA A 150 -0.59 -11.78 -14.46
N LEU A 151 -1.85 -11.48 -14.09
CA LEU A 151 -2.50 -10.21 -14.33
C LEU A 151 -2.43 -9.39 -13.04
N ALA A 152 -1.67 -8.29 -13.06
CA ALA A 152 -1.56 -7.37 -11.93
C ALA A 152 -2.46 -6.15 -12.14
N THR A 153 -3.08 -5.69 -11.07
CA THR A 153 -3.86 -4.46 -11.00
C THR A 153 -3.40 -3.62 -9.82
N VAL A 154 -3.43 -2.30 -10.01
CA VAL A 154 -3.07 -1.32 -9.00
C VAL A 154 -4.27 -0.44 -8.68
N THR A 155 -4.48 -0.24 -7.38
CA THR A 155 -5.42 0.74 -6.83
C THR A 155 -4.64 1.71 -5.95
N LEU A 156 -4.95 3.00 -6.10
CA LEU A 156 -4.37 4.11 -5.36
C LEU A 156 -5.46 4.68 -4.45
N GLY A 157 -5.12 4.91 -3.18
CA GLY A 157 -6.05 5.41 -2.15
C GLY A 157 -5.39 6.40 -1.19
N THR A 158 -6.16 6.83 -0.20
CA THR A 158 -5.75 7.74 0.87
C THR A 158 -5.05 7.02 2.02
N SER A 159 -4.53 7.76 3.01
CA SER A 159 -4.15 7.19 4.32
C SER A 159 -5.24 6.34 4.98
N ARG A 160 -6.54 6.61 4.75
CA ARG A 160 -7.64 5.80 5.31
C ARG A 160 -7.75 4.40 4.71
N ASP A 161 -7.18 4.19 3.53
CA ASP A 161 -7.16 2.90 2.82
C ASP A 161 -5.94 2.04 3.20
N ALA A 162 -5.09 2.54 4.12
CA ALA A 162 -3.92 1.83 4.61
C ALA A 162 -4.33 0.57 5.40
N ASN A 163 -3.57 -0.50 5.24
CA ASN A 163 -3.85 -1.76 5.90
C ASN A 163 -3.45 -1.66 7.38
N LYS A 164 -4.42 -1.72 8.29
CA LYS A 164 -4.18 -1.64 9.73
C LYS A 164 -3.67 -2.96 10.27
N ILE A 165 -2.52 -2.90 10.93
CA ILE A 165 -1.84 -4.04 11.54
C ILE A 165 -2.07 -3.95 13.05
N ASP A 166 -2.83 -4.91 13.56
CA ASP A 166 -3.05 -5.14 14.99
C ASP A 166 -2.43 -6.51 15.33
N MET A 167 -1.23 -6.50 15.92
CA MET A 167 -0.53 -7.69 16.38
C MET A 167 -0.13 -7.54 17.86
N PRO A 168 -0.06 -8.63 18.65
CA PRO A 168 0.26 -8.59 20.09
C PRO A 168 1.60 -7.95 20.49
N SER A 169 2.46 -7.63 19.53
CA SER A 169 3.77 -6.99 19.72
C SER A 169 3.98 -5.73 18.87
N TYR A 170 3.02 -5.36 18.02
CA TYR A 170 3.14 -4.23 17.09
C TYR A 170 1.76 -3.79 16.57
N GLU A 171 1.44 -2.52 16.80
CA GLU A 171 0.36 -1.82 16.12
C GLU A 171 0.96 -0.87 15.07
N GLY A 172 0.32 -0.74 13.90
CA GLY A 172 0.77 0.20 12.88
C GLY A 172 -0.08 0.14 11.60
N GLU A 173 0.35 0.87 10.56
CA GLU A 173 -0.35 0.94 9.28
C GLU A 173 0.61 0.65 8.13
N GLU A 174 0.13 -0.08 7.12
CA GLU A 174 0.89 -0.41 5.91
C GLU A 174 0.26 0.26 4.68
N LYS A 175 0.99 1.25 4.13
CA LYS A 175 0.61 1.99 2.92
C LYS A 175 0.89 1.24 1.60
N PHE A 176 1.62 0.13 1.62
CA PHE A 176 1.83 -0.73 0.45
C PHE A 176 1.62 -2.21 0.79
N TYR A 177 0.58 -2.80 0.19
CA TYR A 177 0.22 -4.19 0.39
C TYR A 177 -0.16 -4.87 -0.93
N LEU A 178 0.18 -6.16 -1.03
CA LEU A 178 -0.04 -6.98 -2.22
C LEU A 178 -0.89 -8.20 -1.89
N HIS A 179 -2.04 -8.32 -2.55
CA HIS A 179 -2.84 -9.53 -2.56
C HIS A 179 -2.48 -10.40 -3.76
N TYR A 180 -2.34 -11.70 -3.52
CA TYR A 180 -2.00 -12.69 -4.52
C TYR A 180 -3.08 -13.76 -4.48
N ASN A 181 -3.68 -14.06 -5.63
CA ASN A 181 -4.79 -14.98 -5.78
C ASN A 181 -4.39 -16.11 -6.75
N PHE A 182 -4.68 -17.36 -6.39
CA PHE A 182 -4.35 -18.54 -7.16
C PHE A 182 -5.60 -19.36 -7.47
N PRO A 183 -6.44 -18.91 -8.41
CA PRO A 183 -7.69 -19.58 -8.73
C PRO A 183 -7.43 -20.98 -9.33
N PRO A 184 -8.22 -22.02 -9.00
CA PRO A 184 -7.95 -23.41 -9.42
C PRO A 184 -7.80 -23.63 -10.93
N PHE A 185 -8.45 -22.79 -11.76
CA PHE A 185 -8.36 -22.89 -13.21
C PHE A 185 -6.94 -22.64 -13.75
N CYS A 186 -6.07 -21.91 -13.03
CA CYS A 186 -4.71 -21.61 -13.49
C CYS A 186 -3.79 -22.85 -13.56
N THR A 187 -4.20 -23.94 -12.92
CA THR A 187 -3.58 -25.27 -13.03
C THR A 187 -4.46 -26.29 -13.76
N GLY A 188 -5.56 -25.85 -14.39
CA GLY A 188 -6.55 -26.73 -15.04
C GLY A 188 -7.44 -27.51 -14.06
N GLU A 189 -7.48 -27.14 -12.78
CA GLU A 189 -8.26 -27.85 -11.75
C GLU A 189 -9.62 -27.20 -11.49
N ALA A 190 -10.66 -28.00 -11.25
CA ALA A 190 -11.96 -27.51 -10.78
C ALA A 190 -12.11 -27.74 -9.27
N ARG A 191 -12.07 -26.67 -8.46
CA ARG A 191 -12.30 -26.71 -7.01
C ARG A 191 -13.12 -25.48 -6.55
N PRO A 192 -13.93 -25.58 -5.48
CA PRO A 192 -14.65 -24.43 -4.94
C PRO A 192 -13.68 -23.35 -4.44
N LEU A 193 -13.94 -22.09 -4.80
CA LEU A 193 -13.24 -20.95 -4.22
C LEU A 193 -13.57 -20.86 -2.73
N ARG A 194 -12.53 -20.91 -1.90
CA ARG A 194 -12.57 -20.67 -0.45
C ARG A 194 -11.72 -19.43 -0.12
N GLY A 195 -11.60 -19.07 1.15
CA GLY A 195 -10.69 -18.00 1.57
C GLY A 195 -9.22 -18.31 1.21
N THR A 196 -8.40 -17.26 1.15
CA THR A 196 -6.98 -17.32 0.77
C THR A 196 -6.19 -18.33 1.59
N SER A 197 -5.46 -19.21 0.91
CA SER A 197 -4.60 -20.22 1.51
C SER A 197 -3.30 -19.63 2.08
N ARG A 198 -2.64 -20.39 2.98
CA ARG A 198 -1.30 -20.03 3.50
C ARG A 198 -0.26 -19.85 2.38
N ARG A 199 -0.38 -20.58 1.26
CA ARG A 199 0.56 -20.48 0.14
C ARG A 199 0.35 -19.18 -0.63
N GLU A 200 -0.90 -18.77 -0.85
CA GLU A 200 -1.23 -17.50 -1.49
C GLU A 200 -0.73 -16.31 -0.66
N VAL A 201 -1.00 -16.32 0.65
CA VAL A 201 -0.48 -15.30 1.58
C VAL A 201 1.06 -15.30 1.61
N GLY A 202 1.70 -16.47 1.58
CA GLY A 202 3.16 -16.58 1.52
C GLY A 202 3.76 -16.02 0.22
N HIS A 203 3.17 -16.34 -0.93
CA HIS A 203 3.57 -15.81 -2.24
C HIS A 203 3.33 -14.30 -2.35
N GLY A 204 2.19 -13.80 -1.85
CA GLY A 204 1.89 -12.37 -1.79
C GLY A 204 2.91 -11.62 -0.95
N ASN A 205 3.20 -12.11 0.26
CA ASN A 205 4.23 -11.54 1.14
C ASN A 205 5.64 -11.54 0.52
N LEU A 206 6.02 -12.58 -0.24
CA LEU A 206 7.29 -12.62 -0.96
C LEU A 206 7.35 -11.52 -2.03
N ALA A 207 6.31 -11.41 -2.85
CA ALA A 207 6.25 -10.40 -3.90
C ALA A 207 6.18 -8.98 -3.32
N GLN A 208 5.42 -8.77 -2.26
CA GLN A 208 5.36 -7.52 -1.51
C GLN A 208 6.74 -7.12 -0.98
N ARG A 209 7.48 -8.04 -0.35
CA ARG A 209 8.87 -7.79 0.10
C ARG A 209 9.80 -7.44 -1.07
N GLY A 210 9.61 -8.08 -2.23
CA GLY A 210 10.39 -7.79 -3.43
C GLY A 210 10.16 -6.39 -4.01
N LEU A 211 8.95 -5.83 -3.84
CA LEU A 211 8.55 -4.52 -4.39
C LEU A 211 8.63 -3.37 -3.37
N LYS A 212 8.31 -3.61 -2.09
CA LYS A 212 8.14 -2.59 -1.05
C LYS A 212 9.33 -1.65 -0.92
N GLY A 213 10.56 -2.18 -0.98
CA GLY A 213 11.78 -1.39 -0.87
C GLY A 213 12.12 -0.52 -2.10
N MET A 214 11.34 -0.59 -3.19
CA MET A 214 11.49 0.26 -4.37
C MET A 214 10.38 1.31 -4.51
N ILE A 215 9.38 1.32 -3.62
CA ILE A 215 8.41 2.41 -3.55
C ILE A 215 9.05 3.54 -2.71
N PRO A 216 9.07 4.79 -3.20
CA PRO A 216 9.63 5.91 -2.44
C PRO A 216 8.86 6.22 -1.16
N ASP A 217 9.56 6.68 -0.13
CA ASP A 217 8.96 7.10 1.14
C ASP A 217 8.06 8.35 0.99
N ASP A 218 8.27 9.15 -0.05
CA ASP A 218 7.46 10.32 -0.41
C ASP A 218 6.27 9.98 -1.34
N CYS A 219 6.02 8.70 -1.63
CA CYS A 219 4.82 8.27 -2.35
C CYS A 219 3.56 8.70 -1.55
N PRO A 220 2.71 9.60 -2.10
CA PRO A 220 1.61 10.16 -1.32
C PRO A 220 0.47 9.15 -1.16
N TYR A 221 0.30 8.23 -2.11
CA TYR A 221 -0.78 7.25 -2.14
C TYR A 221 -0.56 6.07 -1.19
N THR A 222 -1.65 5.57 -0.62
CA THR A 222 -1.71 4.15 -0.27
C THR A 222 -1.85 3.36 -1.56
N VAL A 223 -1.03 2.32 -1.73
CA VAL A 223 -0.93 1.52 -2.95
C VAL A 223 -1.28 0.06 -2.67
N ARG A 224 -2.37 -0.40 -3.26
CA ARG A 224 -2.77 -1.80 -3.26
C ARG A 224 -2.44 -2.44 -4.60
N VAL A 225 -1.73 -3.55 -4.58
CA VAL A 225 -1.54 -4.42 -5.75
C VAL A 225 -2.40 -5.67 -5.58
N VAL A 226 -3.12 -6.09 -6.63
CA VAL A 226 -3.75 -7.41 -6.68
C VAL A 226 -3.21 -8.16 -7.89
N SER A 227 -2.68 -9.36 -7.67
CA SER A 227 -2.21 -10.25 -8.73
C SER A 227 -3.10 -11.47 -8.82
N GLU A 228 -3.80 -11.59 -9.94
CA GLU A 228 -4.54 -12.78 -10.34
C GLU A 228 -3.60 -13.68 -11.17
N VAL A 229 -3.38 -14.92 -10.73
CA VAL A 229 -2.63 -15.91 -11.52
C VAL A 229 -3.60 -16.58 -12.49
N LEU A 230 -3.39 -16.38 -13.79
CA LEU A 230 -4.27 -16.90 -14.84
C LEU A 230 -3.79 -18.26 -15.35
N GLU A 231 -2.47 -18.48 -15.38
CA GLU A 231 -1.82 -19.75 -15.73
C GLU A 231 -0.62 -20.01 -14.80
N SER A 232 -0.34 -21.28 -14.49
CA SER A 232 0.79 -21.64 -13.63
C SER A 232 1.48 -22.96 -14.03
N ASN A 233 2.68 -22.84 -14.60
CA ASN A 233 3.65 -23.91 -14.73
C ASN A 233 5.06 -23.52 -14.25
N GLY A 234 5.18 -22.61 -13.29
CA GLY A 234 6.48 -22.27 -12.70
C GLY A 234 6.48 -20.91 -12.03
N SER A 235 6.63 -20.91 -10.70
CA SER A 235 6.78 -19.75 -9.81
C SER A 235 6.03 -18.47 -10.23
N SER A 236 4.70 -18.58 -10.29
CA SER A 236 3.77 -17.45 -10.45
C SER A 236 4.03 -16.28 -9.49
N SER A 237 4.55 -16.52 -8.28
CA SER A 237 4.98 -15.45 -7.36
C SER A 237 6.06 -14.51 -7.91
N MET A 238 6.90 -14.99 -8.84
CA MET A 238 7.90 -14.17 -9.52
C MET A 238 7.31 -13.44 -10.75
N ALA A 239 6.35 -14.06 -11.43
CA ALA A 239 5.53 -13.38 -12.45
C ALA A 239 4.75 -12.21 -11.83
N THR A 240 4.19 -12.39 -10.63
CA THR A 240 3.55 -11.33 -9.84
C THR A 240 4.47 -10.14 -9.55
N VAL A 241 5.77 -10.34 -9.31
CA VAL A 241 6.72 -9.25 -9.10
C VAL A 241 6.97 -8.47 -10.40
N CYS A 242 7.06 -9.17 -11.52
CA CYS A 242 7.26 -8.56 -12.84
C CYS A 242 6.01 -7.77 -13.27
N ALA A 243 4.83 -8.40 -13.18
CA ALA A 243 3.54 -7.75 -13.43
C ALA A 243 3.28 -6.58 -12.47
N GLY A 244 3.53 -6.77 -11.17
CA GLY A 244 3.39 -5.73 -10.16
C GLY A 244 4.25 -4.50 -10.46
N THR A 245 5.52 -4.70 -10.83
CA THR A 245 6.41 -3.60 -11.26
C THR A 245 5.82 -2.81 -12.43
N MET A 246 5.42 -3.50 -13.51
CA MET A 246 4.85 -2.84 -14.69
C MET A 246 3.53 -2.13 -14.38
N ALA A 247 2.64 -2.74 -13.57
CA ALA A 247 1.35 -2.17 -13.21
C ALA A 247 1.49 -0.94 -12.29
N LEU A 248 2.51 -0.92 -11.43
CA LEU A 248 2.87 0.24 -10.60
C LEU A 248 3.39 1.39 -11.46
N MET A 249 4.25 1.08 -12.44
CA MET A 249 4.78 2.07 -13.39
C MET A 249 3.67 2.63 -14.31
N ASP A 250 2.74 1.78 -14.77
CA ASP A 250 1.53 2.16 -15.52
C ASP A 250 0.56 3.02 -14.68
N ALA A 251 0.44 2.75 -13.38
CA ALA A 251 -0.32 3.59 -12.44
C ALA A 251 0.32 4.97 -12.16
N GLY A 252 1.51 5.26 -12.71
CA GLY A 252 2.27 6.48 -12.44
C GLY A 252 3.05 6.48 -11.12
N VAL A 253 3.13 5.34 -10.42
CA VAL A 253 3.93 5.22 -9.19
C VAL A 253 5.42 5.25 -9.55
N LYS A 254 6.13 6.25 -9.02
CA LYS A 254 7.54 6.52 -9.32
C LYS A 254 8.48 5.54 -8.60
N LEU A 255 8.49 4.27 -9.01
CA LEU A 255 9.42 3.28 -8.46
C LEU A 255 10.88 3.77 -8.59
N THR A 256 11.64 3.66 -7.50
CA THR A 256 13.06 4.03 -7.44
C THR A 256 13.87 3.33 -8.54
N ARG A 257 13.59 2.04 -8.77
CA ARG A 257 14.05 1.21 -9.90
C ARG A 257 13.03 0.09 -10.16
N PRO A 258 12.87 -0.38 -11.40
CA PRO A 258 12.05 -1.55 -11.71
C PRO A 258 12.64 -2.83 -11.08
N VAL A 259 11.76 -3.76 -10.71
CA VAL A 259 12.11 -5.06 -10.09
C VAL A 259 11.67 -6.20 -10.99
N SER A 260 12.54 -7.19 -11.17
CA SER A 260 12.18 -8.47 -11.78
C SER A 260 12.43 -9.63 -10.81
N GLY A 261 11.82 -10.78 -11.10
CA GLY A 261 11.90 -11.99 -10.26
C GLY A 261 12.14 -13.25 -11.08
N ILE A 262 13.05 -14.10 -10.60
CA ILE A 262 13.34 -15.41 -11.18
C ILE A 262 13.25 -16.50 -10.11
N ALA A 263 12.79 -17.69 -10.53
CA ALA A 263 12.84 -18.90 -9.73
C ALA A 263 13.85 -19.87 -10.31
N MET A 264 14.62 -20.47 -9.42
CA MET A 264 15.82 -21.22 -9.71
C MET A 264 15.74 -22.57 -9.00
N GLY A 265 16.28 -23.60 -9.64
CA GLY A 265 16.35 -24.95 -9.09
C GLY A 265 17.78 -25.45 -9.01
N LEU A 266 17.97 -26.53 -8.25
CA LEU A 266 19.17 -27.35 -8.30
C LEU A 266 18.76 -28.82 -8.37
N ILE A 267 19.44 -29.58 -9.21
CA ILE A 267 19.48 -31.05 -9.16
C ILE A 267 20.93 -31.45 -8.86
N SER A 268 21.14 -32.39 -7.94
CA SER A 268 22.45 -32.96 -7.63
C SER A 268 22.34 -34.40 -7.17
N ASP A 269 23.28 -35.24 -7.58
CA ASP A 269 23.44 -36.63 -7.13
C ASP A 269 24.51 -36.79 -6.02
N GLY A 270 25.14 -35.69 -5.60
CA GLY A 270 26.25 -35.66 -4.64
C GLY A 270 27.59 -35.27 -5.27
N ASP A 271 27.86 -35.74 -6.50
CA ASP A 271 29.09 -35.48 -7.23
C ASP A 271 28.88 -34.45 -8.37
N ARG A 272 27.80 -34.62 -9.14
CA ARG A 272 27.35 -33.73 -10.21
C ARG A 272 26.27 -32.77 -9.69
N TYR A 273 26.14 -31.62 -10.34
CA TYR A 273 25.02 -30.71 -10.10
C TYR A 273 24.64 -29.93 -11.36
N ALA A 274 23.35 -29.58 -11.47
CA ALA A 274 22.81 -28.69 -12.50
C ALA A 274 21.97 -27.59 -11.83
N VAL A 275 22.30 -26.33 -12.09
CA VAL A 275 21.51 -25.17 -11.66
C VAL A 275 20.54 -24.80 -12.77
N LEU A 276 19.24 -24.77 -12.47
CA LEU A 276 18.17 -24.54 -13.43
C LEU A 276 17.61 -23.12 -13.30
N SER A 277 17.52 -22.42 -14.42
CA SER A 277 16.98 -21.06 -14.53
C SER A 277 15.51 -21.09 -14.98
N ASP A 278 14.68 -20.29 -14.33
CA ASP A 278 13.24 -20.22 -14.60
C ASP A 278 12.57 -21.61 -14.63
N ILE A 279 12.49 -22.21 -13.44
CA ILE A 279 12.02 -23.59 -13.26
C ILE A 279 10.55 -23.81 -13.58
N LEU A 280 10.26 -25.01 -14.09
CA LEU A 280 8.93 -25.56 -14.25
C LEU A 280 8.35 -26.04 -12.90
N GLY A 281 7.04 -26.27 -12.85
CA GLY A 281 6.40 -26.88 -11.67
C GLY A 281 6.93 -28.29 -11.36
N ASP A 282 7.23 -29.06 -12.40
CA ASP A 282 7.80 -30.41 -12.27
C ASP A 282 9.23 -30.35 -11.71
N GLU A 283 10.05 -29.41 -12.20
CA GLU A 283 11.44 -29.24 -11.77
C GLU A 283 11.57 -28.81 -10.29
N ASP A 284 10.61 -28.03 -9.76
CA ASP A 284 10.50 -27.75 -8.31
C ASP A 284 10.23 -29.04 -7.51
N HIS A 285 9.30 -29.88 -7.97
CA HIS A 285 8.96 -31.13 -7.29
C HIS A 285 10.12 -32.15 -7.29
N LEU A 286 10.88 -32.19 -8.39
CA LEU A 286 11.97 -33.15 -8.62
C LEU A 286 13.33 -32.67 -8.09
N GLY A 287 13.51 -31.35 -7.94
CA GLY A 287 14.76 -30.71 -7.51
C GLY A 287 15.07 -30.83 -6.01
N ASP A 288 16.34 -30.56 -5.69
CA ASP A 288 16.95 -30.69 -4.36
C ASP A 288 17.03 -29.35 -3.61
N MET A 289 16.90 -28.26 -4.33
CA MET A 289 16.73 -26.91 -3.81
C MET A 289 15.87 -26.13 -4.79
N ASP A 290 14.90 -25.37 -4.28
CA ASP A 290 14.24 -24.30 -5.03
C ASP A 290 14.51 -22.96 -4.35
N PHE A 291 14.80 -21.92 -5.13
CA PHE A 291 14.99 -20.59 -4.59
C PHE A 291 14.51 -19.50 -5.53
N LYS A 292 14.04 -18.40 -4.95
CA LYS A 292 13.30 -17.33 -5.61
C LYS A 292 14.00 -16.02 -5.29
N VAL A 293 14.45 -15.30 -6.32
CA VAL A 293 15.25 -14.09 -6.18
C VAL A 293 14.58 -12.95 -6.92
N THR A 294 14.27 -11.87 -6.19
CA THR A 294 13.79 -10.61 -6.76
C THR A 294 14.85 -9.54 -6.62
N GLY A 295 14.83 -8.54 -7.49
CA GLY A 295 15.80 -7.46 -7.44
C GLY A 295 15.80 -6.55 -8.65
N THR A 296 16.68 -5.57 -8.59
CA THR A 296 16.90 -4.54 -9.61
C THR A 296 18.21 -4.84 -10.37
N SER A 297 18.67 -3.89 -11.19
CA SER A 297 20.04 -3.88 -11.73
C SER A 297 21.12 -3.87 -10.65
N GLU A 298 20.87 -3.15 -9.55
CA GLU A 298 21.87 -2.84 -8.51
C GLU A 298 21.96 -3.89 -7.40
N GLY A 299 20.92 -4.71 -7.21
CA GLY A 299 20.89 -5.63 -6.08
C GLY A 299 19.65 -6.52 -5.98
N ILE A 300 19.63 -7.32 -4.92
CA ILE A 300 18.53 -8.22 -4.55
C ILE A 300 17.61 -7.48 -3.58
N THR A 301 16.30 -7.50 -3.83
CA THR A 301 15.29 -6.91 -2.92
C THR A 301 14.69 -7.95 -1.97
N ALA A 302 14.49 -9.19 -2.43
CA ALA A 302 14.10 -10.32 -1.61
C ALA A 302 14.71 -11.63 -2.14
N CYS A 303 14.93 -12.57 -1.22
CA CYS A 303 15.39 -13.91 -1.53
C CYS A 303 14.65 -14.91 -0.61
N GLN A 304 14.10 -15.97 -1.19
CA GLN A 304 13.60 -17.14 -0.48
C GLN A 304 14.37 -18.36 -0.96
N MET A 305 14.79 -19.23 -0.05
CA MET A 305 15.51 -20.46 -0.37
C MET A 305 14.95 -21.62 0.44
N ASP A 306 14.56 -22.69 -0.24
CA ASP A 306 14.05 -23.93 0.35
C ASP A 306 14.97 -25.08 -0.11
N ILE A 307 15.79 -25.60 0.81
CA ILE A 307 16.82 -26.62 0.54
C ILE A 307 16.33 -27.96 1.09
N LYS A 308 16.21 -28.96 0.21
CA LYS A 308 15.66 -30.30 0.51
C LYS A 308 16.78 -31.32 0.83
N ILE A 309 18.03 -31.05 0.43
CA ILE A 309 19.21 -31.89 0.71
C ILE A 309 20.14 -31.34 1.80
N LYS A 310 20.94 -32.21 2.42
CA LYS A 310 21.98 -31.84 3.38
C LYS A 310 23.28 -31.49 2.66
N GLY A 311 24.02 -30.50 3.17
CA GLY A 311 25.45 -30.32 2.85
C GLY A 311 25.79 -29.55 1.56
N LEU A 312 24.89 -28.71 1.02
CA LEU A 312 25.18 -27.91 -0.17
C LEU A 312 26.43 -27.00 0.03
N PRO A 313 27.49 -27.14 -0.80
CA PRO A 313 28.64 -26.25 -0.77
C PRO A 313 28.28 -24.79 -1.06
N TYR A 314 28.88 -23.86 -0.32
CA TYR A 314 28.67 -22.41 -0.53
C TYR A 314 29.05 -21.93 -1.93
N GLU A 315 29.95 -22.62 -2.62
CA GLU A 315 30.35 -22.28 -3.99
C GLU A 315 29.21 -22.54 -4.99
N ILE A 316 28.49 -23.67 -4.86
CA ILE A 316 27.30 -23.96 -5.69
C ILE A 316 26.24 -22.88 -5.46
N LEU A 317 26.02 -22.48 -4.20
CA LEU A 317 25.11 -21.38 -3.87
C LEU A 317 25.51 -20.04 -4.53
N VAL A 318 26.80 -19.70 -4.51
CA VAL A 318 27.32 -18.47 -5.16
C VAL A 318 27.13 -18.53 -6.68
N ASN A 319 27.41 -19.67 -7.31
CA ASN A 319 27.21 -19.83 -8.75
C ASN A 319 25.73 -19.79 -9.13
N ALA A 320 24.86 -20.39 -8.32
CA ALA A 320 23.42 -20.33 -8.52
C ALA A 320 22.87 -18.90 -8.39
N LEU A 321 23.38 -18.10 -7.44
CA LEU A 321 23.02 -16.67 -7.30
C LEU A 321 23.54 -15.79 -8.45
N LYS A 322 24.68 -16.13 -9.08
CA LYS A 322 25.16 -15.44 -10.30
C LYS A 322 24.24 -15.72 -11.48
N GLN A 323 23.92 -16.99 -11.74
CA GLN A 323 22.99 -17.37 -12.80
C GLN A 323 21.59 -16.77 -12.58
N ALA A 324 21.14 -16.71 -11.31
CA ALA A 324 19.91 -16.00 -10.94
C ALA A 324 19.96 -14.49 -11.18
N ARG A 325 21.13 -13.84 -11.00
CA ARG A 325 21.31 -12.43 -11.37
C ARG A 325 21.17 -12.25 -12.88
N ASP A 326 21.88 -13.04 -13.67
CA ASP A 326 21.94 -12.86 -15.11
C ASP A 326 20.57 -13.12 -15.75
N GLY A 327 19.87 -14.16 -15.28
CA GLY A 327 18.49 -14.42 -15.67
C GLY A 327 17.49 -13.34 -15.20
N ARG A 328 17.68 -12.78 -13.99
CA ARG A 328 16.87 -11.65 -13.50
C ARG A 328 17.04 -10.41 -14.38
N LEU A 329 18.28 -10.10 -14.79
CA LEU A 329 18.57 -8.97 -15.68
C LEU A 329 17.89 -9.15 -17.04
N HIS A 330 17.97 -10.34 -17.64
CA HIS A 330 17.25 -10.63 -18.90
C HIS A 330 15.73 -10.40 -18.80
N ILE A 331 15.10 -10.78 -17.68
CA ILE A 331 13.68 -10.49 -17.43
C ILE A 331 13.43 -8.99 -17.23
N LEU A 332 14.38 -8.26 -16.62
CA LEU A 332 14.30 -6.82 -16.42
C LEU A 332 14.38 -6.05 -17.75
N ASP A 333 15.23 -6.50 -18.66
CA ASP A 333 15.32 -5.95 -20.02
C ASP A 333 13.98 -6.11 -20.75
N LYS A 334 13.33 -7.28 -20.64
CA LYS A 334 11.99 -7.52 -21.20
C LYS A 334 10.89 -6.66 -20.58
N ILE A 335 10.94 -6.40 -19.28
CA ILE A 335 10.05 -5.43 -18.61
C ILE A 335 10.29 -4.02 -19.17
N THR A 336 11.55 -3.64 -19.39
CA THR A 336 11.96 -2.32 -19.90
C THR A 336 11.57 -2.11 -21.36
N GLU A 337 11.53 -3.19 -22.17
CA GLU A 337 10.95 -3.19 -23.53
C GLU A 337 9.44 -2.88 -23.52
N THR A 338 8.68 -3.35 -22.53
CA THR A 338 7.24 -3.03 -22.38
C THR A 338 7.01 -1.64 -21.79
N ILE A 339 7.74 -1.26 -20.73
CA ILE A 339 7.60 0.04 -20.06
C ILE A 339 8.95 0.51 -19.49
N ALA A 340 9.59 1.46 -20.17
CA ALA A 340 10.92 1.94 -19.81
C ALA A 340 10.96 2.81 -18.54
N SER A 341 9.87 3.53 -18.24
CA SER A 341 9.74 4.43 -17.10
C SER A 341 8.30 4.54 -16.65
N ALA A 342 8.05 4.86 -15.37
CA ALA A 342 6.70 5.10 -14.86
C ALA A 342 6.05 6.31 -15.53
N ASN A 343 4.76 6.19 -15.86
CA ASN A 343 3.96 7.24 -16.49
C ASN A 343 4.08 8.57 -15.75
N GLU A 344 4.21 9.69 -16.47
CA GLU A 344 4.48 11.01 -15.87
C GLU A 344 3.42 11.42 -14.85
N GLU A 345 2.15 11.27 -15.23
CA GLU A 345 0.98 11.46 -14.37
C GLU A 345 0.21 10.14 -14.16
N VAL A 346 -0.66 10.11 -13.15
CA VAL A 346 -1.68 9.07 -13.00
C VAL A 346 -2.76 9.21 -14.09
N LYS A 347 -3.45 8.11 -14.44
CA LYS A 347 -4.50 8.09 -15.47
C LYS A 347 -5.66 9.03 -15.14
N ALA A 348 -6.42 9.47 -16.15
CA ALA A 348 -7.49 10.45 -15.99
C ALA A 348 -8.63 10.00 -15.04
N HIS A 349 -8.91 8.70 -14.94
CA HIS A 349 -9.86 8.12 -13.98
C HIS A 349 -9.21 7.72 -12.65
N ALA A 350 -7.89 7.70 -12.56
CA ALA A 350 -7.17 7.49 -11.32
C ALA A 350 -7.17 8.79 -10.51
N PRO A 351 -7.35 8.73 -9.18
CA PRO A 351 -7.40 9.94 -8.39
C PRO A 351 -6.01 10.55 -8.22
N LYS A 352 -5.92 11.86 -8.44
CA LYS A 352 -4.75 12.68 -8.10
C LYS A 352 -4.79 13.02 -6.61
N MET A 353 -3.68 12.82 -5.91
CA MET A 353 -3.51 13.27 -4.53
C MET A 353 -2.69 14.56 -4.47
N ILE A 354 -3.19 15.56 -3.75
CA ILE A 354 -2.46 16.79 -3.44
C ILE A 354 -2.46 16.99 -1.92
N ASN A 355 -1.25 17.15 -1.37
CA ASN A 355 -1.06 17.41 0.05
C ASN A 355 -0.88 18.91 0.32
N ARG A 356 -1.50 19.39 1.41
CA ARG A 356 -1.35 20.76 1.93
C ARG A 356 -1.16 20.71 3.45
N ARG A 357 -0.36 21.64 4.00
CA ARG A 357 -0.15 21.78 5.44
C ARG A 357 -0.94 22.99 5.95
N ILE A 358 -1.65 22.82 7.06
CA ILE A 358 -2.35 23.90 7.77
C ILE A 358 -1.90 23.98 9.25
N PRO A 359 -1.86 25.17 9.85
CA PRO A 359 -1.63 25.33 11.29
C PRO A 359 -2.70 24.61 12.13
N ASN A 360 -2.29 24.05 13.27
CA ASN A 360 -3.16 23.33 14.23
C ASN A 360 -4.47 24.10 14.55
N GLU A 361 -4.33 25.41 14.81
CA GLU A 361 -5.45 26.32 15.13
C GLU A 361 -6.59 26.31 14.09
N LEU A 362 -6.30 26.01 12.82
CA LEU A 362 -7.26 26.03 11.72
C LEU A 362 -7.90 24.66 11.45
N ILE A 363 -7.34 23.56 11.97
CA ILE A 363 -7.86 22.19 11.75
C ILE A 363 -9.33 22.09 12.18
N GLY A 364 -9.63 22.53 13.40
CA GLY A 364 -11.00 22.50 13.94
C GLY A 364 -11.99 23.37 13.16
N ALA A 365 -11.55 24.50 12.61
CA ALA A 365 -12.39 25.37 11.78
C ALA A 365 -12.68 24.76 10.40
N PHE A 366 -11.69 24.11 9.81
CA PHE A 366 -11.80 23.42 8.51
C PHE A 366 -12.69 22.17 8.59
N ILE A 367 -12.53 21.34 9.63
CA ILE A 367 -13.40 20.17 9.88
C ILE A 367 -14.84 20.62 10.17
N GLY A 368 -14.99 21.68 10.98
CA GLY A 368 -16.28 22.19 11.43
C GLY A 368 -16.94 21.31 12.51
N PRO A 369 -18.06 21.77 13.11
CA PRO A 369 -18.74 21.05 14.18
C PRO A 369 -19.20 19.66 13.69
N GLY A 370 -18.68 18.61 14.33
CA GLY A 370 -19.00 17.21 13.99
C GLY A 370 -18.51 16.75 12.61
N GLY A 371 -17.56 17.45 11.98
CA GLY A 371 -17.11 17.14 10.62
C GLY A 371 -18.06 17.62 9.51
N LYS A 372 -19.01 18.50 9.83
CA LYS A 372 -20.01 18.96 8.88
C LYS A 372 -19.40 19.69 7.68
N HIS A 373 -18.48 20.63 7.89
CA HIS A 373 -17.90 21.43 6.79
C HIS A 373 -17.09 20.56 5.83
N ILE A 374 -16.25 19.65 6.35
CA ILE A 374 -15.45 18.75 5.52
C ILE A 374 -16.33 17.72 4.78
N GLN A 375 -17.47 17.31 5.34
CA GLN A 375 -18.43 16.44 4.64
C GLN A 375 -19.18 17.18 3.52
N GLU A 376 -19.62 18.42 3.77
CA GLU A 376 -20.25 19.28 2.75
C GLU A 376 -19.26 19.56 1.61
N LEU A 377 -18.02 19.96 1.91
CA LEU A 377 -16.98 20.25 0.92
C LEU A 377 -16.61 19.03 0.06
N GLN A 378 -16.44 17.84 0.67
CA GLN A 378 -16.22 16.59 -0.07
C GLN A 378 -17.39 16.25 -1.00
N LYS A 379 -18.63 16.47 -0.55
CA LYS A 379 -19.83 16.20 -1.34
C LYS A 379 -20.02 17.17 -2.51
N GLU A 380 -19.68 18.44 -2.32
CA GLU A 380 -19.78 19.48 -3.35
C GLU A 380 -18.69 19.35 -4.42
N THR A 381 -17.47 18.96 -4.02
CA THR A 381 -16.30 18.86 -4.92
C THR A 381 -16.06 17.46 -5.48
N GLU A 382 -16.82 16.46 -5.02
CA GLU A 382 -16.62 15.03 -5.29
C GLU A 382 -15.20 14.52 -4.96
N THR A 383 -14.54 15.16 -4.00
CA THR A 383 -13.21 14.77 -3.48
C THR A 383 -13.34 13.96 -2.19
N THR A 384 -12.29 13.20 -1.85
CA THR A 384 -12.07 12.65 -0.52
C THR A 384 -10.99 13.48 0.16
N ILE A 385 -11.29 14.02 1.34
CA ILE A 385 -10.37 14.86 2.11
C ILE A 385 -10.09 14.14 3.42
N VAL A 386 -8.81 13.85 3.66
CA VAL A 386 -8.33 13.27 4.92
C VAL A 386 -7.41 14.27 5.59
N ILE A 387 -7.45 14.35 6.91
CA ILE A 387 -6.59 15.21 7.71
C ILE A 387 -5.88 14.33 8.73
N THR A 388 -4.57 14.49 8.83
CA THR A 388 -3.72 13.80 9.81
C THR A 388 -2.83 14.83 10.48
N GLU A 389 -2.68 14.74 11.79
CA GLU A 389 -1.80 15.62 12.56
C GLU A 389 -0.36 15.07 12.52
N ASP A 390 0.60 15.92 12.15
CA ASP A 390 2.02 15.60 12.18
C ASP A 390 2.50 15.59 13.64
N ALA A 391 2.84 14.40 14.16
CA ALA A 391 3.23 14.20 15.55
C ALA A 391 4.51 14.92 15.99
N VAL A 392 5.27 15.54 15.07
CA VAL A 392 6.49 16.31 15.36
C VAL A 392 6.26 17.81 15.21
N THR A 393 5.51 18.25 14.19
CA THR A 393 5.30 19.67 13.90
C THR A 393 3.97 20.23 14.43
N GLU A 394 3.07 19.37 14.89
CA GLU A 394 1.68 19.69 15.28
C GLU A 394 0.84 20.30 14.13
N GLU A 395 1.34 20.29 12.88
CA GLU A 395 0.63 20.77 11.71
C GLU A 395 -0.38 19.74 11.19
N GLY A 396 -1.52 20.21 10.67
CA GLY A 396 -2.48 19.38 9.98
C GLY A 396 -2.07 19.16 8.53
N ILE A 397 -1.77 17.92 8.17
CA ILE A 397 -1.58 17.49 6.78
C ILE A 397 -2.95 17.14 6.21
N ILE A 398 -3.41 17.94 5.24
CA ILE A 398 -4.61 17.67 4.45
C ILE A 398 -4.18 16.90 3.19
N GLU A 399 -4.64 15.66 3.07
CA GLU A 399 -4.57 14.84 1.87
C GLU A 399 -5.87 15.05 1.07
N ILE A 400 -5.78 15.67 -0.11
CA ILE A 400 -6.92 15.88 -1.02
C ILE A 400 -6.81 14.86 -2.14
N LEU A 401 -7.77 13.94 -2.24
CA LEU A 401 -7.83 12.92 -3.28
C LEU A 401 -9.05 13.17 -4.19
N GLY A 402 -8.82 13.36 -5.49
CA GLY A 402 -9.91 13.62 -6.44
C GLY A 402 -9.57 13.20 -7.87
N THR A 403 -10.59 12.95 -8.69
CA THR A 403 -10.41 12.62 -10.13
C THR A 403 -10.57 13.85 -11.04
N LYS A 404 -11.33 14.86 -10.61
CA LYS A 404 -11.58 16.11 -11.35
C LYS A 404 -10.65 17.23 -10.86
N PRO A 405 -9.83 17.86 -11.73
CA PRO A 405 -8.98 18.99 -11.34
C PRO A 405 -9.75 20.13 -10.68
N GLU A 406 -10.94 20.46 -11.20
CA GLU A 406 -11.77 21.58 -10.73
C GLU A 406 -12.24 21.38 -9.28
N GLY A 407 -12.54 20.13 -8.90
CA GLY A 407 -12.90 19.78 -7.53
C GLY A 407 -11.72 19.94 -6.57
N ILE A 408 -10.52 19.54 -6.99
CA ILE A 408 -9.29 19.68 -6.20
C ILE A 408 -8.92 21.16 -6.04
N GLU A 409 -8.97 21.95 -7.11
CA GLU A 409 -8.71 23.39 -7.09
C GLU A 409 -9.69 24.14 -6.18
N ALA A 410 -10.98 23.77 -6.18
CA ALA A 410 -11.97 24.34 -5.27
C ALA A 410 -11.63 24.06 -3.78
N VAL A 411 -11.15 22.86 -3.45
CA VAL A 411 -10.68 22.54 -2.08
C VAL A 411 -9.43 23.34 -1.72
N ILE A 412 -8.47 23.46 -2.65
CA ILE A 412 -7.24 24.24 -2.45
C ILE A 412 -7.56 25.72 -2.22
N ALA A 413 -8.39 26.33 -3.07
CA ALA A 413 -8.83 27.72 -2.92
C ALA A 413 -9.55 27.95 -1.59
N ARG A 414 -10.32 26.95 -1.10
CA ARG A 414 -10.96 27.02 0.22
C ARG A 414 -9.97 26.96 1.38
N ILE A 415 -8.91 26.16 1.27
CA ILE A 415 -7.81 26.09 2.25
C ILE A 415 -7.02 27.40 2.25
N GLU A 416 -6.64 27.91 1.07
CA GLU A 416 -5.90 29.16 0.91
C GLU A 416 -6.70 30.36 1.45
N SER A 417 -8.00 30.41 1.18
CA SER A 417 -8.91 31.39 1.78
C SER A 417 -8.92 31.32 3.31
N MET A 418 -8.90 30.12 3.91
CA MET A 418 -8.85 29.96 5.37
C MET A 418 -7.48 30.28 5.97
N MET A 419 -6.39 30.07 5.22
CA MET A 419 -5.03 30.41 5.63
C MET A 419 -4.69 31.89 5.46
N PHE A 420 -5.44 32.62 4.63
CA PHE A 420 -5.24 34.05 4.38
C PHE A 420 -5.29 34.87 5.67
N LYS A 421 -4.16 35.47 6.03
CA LYS A 421 -4.02 36.44 7.12
C LYS A 421 -3.57 37.77 6.52
N PRO A 422 -4.40 38.83 6.54
CA PRO A 422 -4.04 40.10 5.90
C PRO A 422 -2.83 40.76 6.55
N GLU A 423 -1.88 41.22 5.73
CA GLU A 423 -0.64 41.85 6.19
C GLU A 423 -0.83 43.33 6.51
N LYS A 424 -0.21 43.78 7.61
CA LYS A 424 -0.33 45.15 8.08
C LYS A 424 0.33 46.14 7.13
N GLY A 425 -0.49 46.96 6.48
CA GLY A 425 -0.07 48.00 5.55
C GLY A 425 -0.41 47.69 4.10
N SER A 426 -0.76 46.44 3.78
CA SER A 426 -1.16 46.01 2.44
C SER A 426 -2.56 46.54 2.09
N VAL A 427 -2.81 46.67 0.78
CA VAL A 427 -4.09 47.05 0.20
C VAL A 427 -4.71 45.79 -0.39
N TYR A 428 -5.98 45.55 -0.09
CA TYR A 428 -6.75 44.42 -0.58
C TYR A 428 -8.05 44.90 -1.21
N GLU A 429 -8.43 44.25 -2.29
CA GLU A 429 -9.75 44.42 -2.89
C GLU A 429 -10.80 43.68 -2.03
N VAL A 430 -11.89 44.36 -1.71
CA VAL A 430 -12.97 43.81 -0.87
C VAL A 430 -14.35 44.08 -1.45
N LYS A 431 -15.29 43.16 -1.23
CA LYS A 431 -16.67 43.21 -1.70
C LYS A 431 -17.66 43.40 -0.55
N VAL A 432 -18.62 44.32 -0.69
CA VAL A 432 -19.62 44.59 0.35
C VAL A 432 -20.68 43.48 0.41
N ILE A 433 -20.67 42.67 1.47
CA ILE A 433 -21.65 41.60 1.70
C ILE A 433 -22.90 42.14 2.41
N LYS A 434 -22.71 43.03 3.39
CA LYS A 434 -23.78 43.49 4.28
C LYS A 434 -23.53 44.92 4.76
N ILE A 435 -24.56 45.74 4.74
CA ILE A 435 -24.53 47.11 5.29
C ILE A 435 -25.14 47.11 6.70
N LEU A 436 -24.52 47.84 7.62
CA LEU A 436 -24.97 48.08 8.99
C LEU A 436 -24.93 49.60 9.28
N ASP A 437 -25.69 50.05 10.28
CA ASP A 437 -25.81 51.49 10.59
C ASP A 437 -24.48 52.17 10.98
N PHE A 438 -23.47 51.39 11.38
CA PHE A 438 -22.15 51.85 11.83
C PHE A 438 -20.98 51.42 10.93
N GLY A 439 -21.23 50.72 9.83
CA GLY A 439 -20.20 50.27 8.89
C GLY A 439 -20.70 49.27 7.84
N ALA A 440 -19.82 48.85 6.94
CA ALA A 440 -20.07 47.76 6.01
C ALA A 440 -19.28 46.52 6.43
N VAL A 441 -19.89 45.34 6.35
CA VAL A 441 -19.17 44.07 6.38
C VAL A 441 -18.72 43.77 4.96
N VAL A 442 -17.40 43.63 4.78
CA VAL A 442 -16.76 43.44 3.48
C VAL A 442 -15.95 42.14 3.49
N GLU A 443 -16.01 41.41 2.39
CA GLU A 443 -15.28 40.17 2.12
C GLU A 443 -14.00 40.47 1.37
N TYR A 444 -12.87 39.82 1.66
CA TYR A 444 -11.71 39.87 0.78
C TYR A 444 -11.99 39.10 -0.52
N THR A 445 -11.83 39.73 -1.69
CA THR A 445 -12.14 39.07 -2.98
C THR A 445 -11.16 37.94 -3.29
N GLU A 446 -9.92 38.05 -2.82
CA GLU A 446 -8.87 37.01 -2.89
C GLU A 446 -9.05 35.89 -1.86
N ALA A 447 -9.90 36.05 -0.84
CA ALA A 447 -10.11 35.05 0.21
C ALA A 447 -11.60 34.95 0.66
N PRO A 448 -12.48 34.36 -0.16
CA PRO A 448 -13.90 34.21 0.14
C PRO A 448 -14.19 33.52 1.49
N GLY A 449 -15.11 34.12 2.25
CA GLY A 449 -15.47 33.75 3.62
C GLY A 449 -14.74 34.53 4.72
N ASN A 450 -13.71 35.33 4.41
CA ASN A 450 -13.07 36.21 5.38
C ASN A 450 -13.77 37.58 5.44
N GLU A 451 -14.64 37.76 6.43
CA GLU A 451 -15.38 39.00 6.67
C GLU A 451 -14.63 39.97 7.59
N VAL A 452 -14.53 41.24 7.18
CA VAL A 452 -13.99 42.32 8.01
C VAL A 452 -14.94 43.52 8.07
N LEU A 453 -14.97 44.24 9.20
CA LEU A 453 -15.85 45.40 9.41
C LEU A 453 -15.16 46.70 8.97
N LEU A 454 -15.60 47.28 7.87
CA LEU A 454 -15.25 48.63 7.44
C LEU A 454 -16.13 49.66 8.17
N HIS A 455 -15.60 50.23 9.25
CA HIS A 455 -16.30 51.21 10.08
C HIS A 455 -16.60 52.52 9.33
N VAL A 456 -17.74 53.15 9.62
CA VAL A 456 -18.22 54.35 8.89
C VAL A 456 -17.21 55.52 8.87
N SER A 457 -16.37 55.66 9.90
CA SER A 457 -15.33 56.71 9.97
C SER A 457 -14.12 56.48 9.05
N GLU A 458 -14.01 55.30 8.45
CA GLU A 458 -12.88 54.84 7.62
C GLU A 458 -13.28 54.67 6.14
N LEU A 459 -14.53 55.00 5.78
CA LEU A 459 -15.04 54.97 4.40
C LEU A 459 -14.51 56.14 3.54
N ALA A 460 -14.57 57.37 4.07
CA ALA A 460 -14.26 58.59 3.33
C ALA A 460 -13.67 59.68 4.23
N TRP A 461 -13.08 60.73 3.63
CA TRP A 461 -12.62 61.92 4.35
C TRP A 461 -13.78 62.81 4.83
N GLU A 462 -14.91 62.78 4.12
CA GLU A 462 -16.11 63.55 4.43
C GLU A 462 -16.98 62.89 5.51
N ARG A 463 -17.81 63.68 6.19
CA ARG A 463 -18.69 63.19 7.26
C ARG A 463 -19.87 62.42 6.66
N THR A 464 -19.66 61.14 6.44
CA THR A 464 -20.68 60.17 6.04
C THR A 464 -21.68 60.00 7.19
N ASN A 465 -22.96 60.32 6.96
CA ASN A 465 -24.02 60.14 7.97
C ASN A 465 -24.70 58.75 7.86
N ASN A 466 -24.92 58.24 6.64
CA ASN A 466 -25.34 56.85 6.42
C ASN A 466 -24.33 56.12 5.55
N VAL A 467 -24.02 54.87 5.87
CA VAL A 467 -23.11 54.01 5.09
C VAL A 467 -23.63 53.80 3.65
N SER A 468 -24.95 53.70 3.50
CA SER A 468 -25.68 53.54 2.23
C SER A 468 -25.45 54.66 1.21
N ASP A 469 -24.97 55.83 1.66
CA ASP A 469 -24.71 56.98 0.79
C ASP A 469 -23.37 56.83 0.02
N VAL A 470 -22.48 55.93 0.46
CA VAL A 470 -21.08 55.80 0.00
C VAL A 470 -20.74 54.40 -0.54
N VAL A 471 -21.46 53.36 -0.10
CA VAL A 471 -21.30 51.98 -0.56
C VAL A 471 -22.66 51.28 -0.68
N LYS A 472 -22.81 50.45 -1.72
CA LYS A 472 -23.97 49.59 -1.96
C LYS A 472 -23.63 48.12 -1.71
N MET A 473 -24.67 47.32 -1.50
CA MET A 473 -24.56 45.86 -1.46
C MET A 473 -23.94 45.34 -2.77
N GLY A 474 -22.86 44.59 -2.69
CA GLY A 474 -22.14 44.04 -3.83
C GLY A 474 -21.06 44.92 -4.46
N ASP A 475 -20.87 46.17 -3.99
CA ASP A 475 -19.78 47.02 -4.48
C ASP A 475 -18.40 46.42 -4.17
N ILE A 476 -17.47 46.54 -5.10
CA ILE A 476 -16.05 46.17 -4.97
C ILE A 476 -15.22 47.44 -4.76
N LEU A 477 -14.32 47.44 -3.78
CA LEU A 477 -13.53 48.61 -3.38
C LEU A 477 -12.21 48.21 -2.70
N ASP A 478 -11.18 49.06 -2.80
CA ASP A 478 -9.91 48.84 -2.12
C ASP A 478 -9.95 49.28 -0.65
N VAL A 479 -9.40 48.47 0.26
CA VAL A 479 -9.12 48.85 1.65
C VAL A 479 -7.69 48.54 2.05
N LYS A 480 -7.10 49.40 2.88
CA LYS A 480 -5.80 49.17 3.50
C LYS A 480 -5.99 48.54 4.87
N TYR A 481 -5.29 47.43 5.13
CA TYR A 481 -5.33 46.75 6.42
C TYR A 481 -4.35 47.40 7.42
N PHE A 482 -4.82 47.73 8.62
CA PHE A 482 -4.04 48.40 9.68
C PHE A 482 -3.67 47.48 10.85
N GLY A 483 -4.06 46.20 10.82
CA GLY A 483 -3.89 45.26 11.92
C GLY A 483 -5.04 45.30 12.93
N LEU A 484 -4.83 44.67 14.08
CA LEU A 484 -5.77 44.67 15.20
C LEU A 484 -5.76 46.02 15.94
N ASP A 485 -6.93 46.57 16.22
CA ASP A 485 -7.09 47.77 17.05
C ASP A 485 -6.73 47.45 18.52
N PRO A 486 -5.78 48.18 19.16
CA PRO A 486 -5.35 47.93 20.53
C PRO A 486 -6.46 47.98 21.60
N ARG A 487 -7.58 48.67 21.34
CA ARG A 487 -8.71 48.78 22.27
C ARG A 487 -9.77 47.70 22.08
N THR A 488 -10.07 47.32 20.85
CA THR A 488 -11.18 46.39 20.56
C THR A 488 -10.71 44.97 20.25
N ARG A 489 -9.41 44.78 19.98
CA ARG A 489 -8.82 43.53 19.46
C ARG A 489 -9.49 43.00 18.20
N LYS A 490 -10.18 43.87 17.46
CA LYS A 490 -10.78 43.56 16.16
C LYS A 490 -9.91 44.12 15.04
N GLU A 491 -10.00 43.49 13.89
CA GLU A 491 -9.34 43.96 12.68
C GLU A 491 -9.79 45.38 12.29
N LYS A 492 -8.83 46.19 11.82
CA LYS A 492 -9.10 47.53 11.33
C LYS A 492 -8.68 47.65 9.87
N VAL A 493 -9.65 47.91 9.00
CA VAL A 493 -9.46 48.28 7.59
C VAL A 493 -9.89 49.72 7.33
N SER A 494 -9.31 50.37 6.32
CA SER A 494 -9.66 51.74 5.93
C SER A 494 -9.53 51.99 4.44
N ARG A 495 -10.61 52.46 3.82
CA ARG A 495 -10.65 52.99 2.44
C ARG A 495 -10.11 54.41 2.40
N LYS A 496 -10.45 55.21 3.43
CA LYS A 496 -10.00 56.59 3.63
C LYS A 496 -8.48 56.75 3.55
N ALA A 497 -7.71 55.76 4.01
CA ALA A 497 -6.25 55.79 3.97
C ALA A 497 -5.63 55.71 2.55
N ILE A 498 -6.41 55.28 1.55
CA ILE A 498 -6.00 55.19 0.14
C ILE A 498 -6.46 56.43 -0.64
N LEU A 499 -7.59 57.02 -0.25
CA LEU A 499 -8.12 58.23 -0.87
C LEU A 499 -7.21 59.45 -0.61
N PRO A 500 -6.95 60.30 -1.63
CA PRO A 500 -6.06 61.46 -1.48
C PRO A 500 -6.58 62.41 -0.40
N LYS A 501 -5.67 62.91 0.44
CA LYS A 501 -6.00 63.86 1.52
C LYS A 501 -6.53 65.18 0.92
N PRO A 502 -7.74 65.64 1.29
CA PRO A 502 -8.25 66.94 0.87
C PRO A 502 -7.36 68.07 1.40
N GLU A 503 -7.13 69.10 0.58
CA GLU A 503 -6.39 70.29 1.00
C GLU A 503 -7.12 70.98 2.18
N GLY A 504 -6.41 71.16 3.30
CA GLY A 504 -6.94 71.79 4.51
C GLY A 504 -7.47 70.84 5.60
N PHE A 505 -7.33 69.51 5.50
CA PHE A 505 -7.74 68.61 6.58
C PHE A 505 -6.85 68.74 7.84
N VAL A 506 -7.42 69.31 8.90
CA VAL A 506 -6.77 69.39 10.23
C VAL A 506 -7.15 68.16 11.06
N GLU A 507 -6.17 67.36 11.45
CA GLU A 507 -6.41 66.25 12.38
C GLU A 507 -6.89 66.77 13.75
N ARG A 508 -7.99 66.19 14.23
CA ARG A 508 -8.57 66.57 15.52
C ARG A 508 -7.69 66.02 16.64
N PRO A 509 -7.25 66.84 17.63
CA PRO A 509 -6.45 66.34 18.73
C PRO A 509 -7.19 65.22 19.50
N PRO A 510 -6.47 64.24 20.09
CA PRO A 510 -7.08 63.17 20.85
C PRO A 510 -8.01 63.72 21.93
N ARG A 511 -9.19 63.10 22.06
CA ARG A 511 -10.16 63.50 23.09
C ARG A 511 -9.63 63.04 24.45
N ASP A 512 -9.03 63.98 25.18
CA ASP A 512 -8.55 63.74 26.54
C ASP A 512 -9.75 63.41 27.45
N ASN A 513 -9.77 62.17 27.95
CA ASN A 513 -10.80 61.67 28.85
C ASN A 513 -10.41 61.90 30.33
N SER A 514 -9.44 62.76 30.61
CA SER A 514 -9.09 63.23 31.96
C SER A 514 -10.06 64.30 32.46
N ARG A 515 -11.31 63.92 32.74
CA ARG A 515 -12.22 64.73 33.57
C ARG A 515 -12.29 64.21 35.00
N GLY A 516 -11.44 64.79 35.84
CA GLY A 516 -11.84 65.29 37.15
C GLY A 516 -12.37 64.26 38.16
N ARG A 517 -11.43 63.60 38.85
CA ARG A 517 -11.70 62.91 40.11
C ARG A 517 -11.90 63.94 41.24
N ASP A 518 -13.10 64.49 41.37
CA ASP A 518 -13.44 65.38 42.51
C ASP A 518 -14.12 64.60 43.65
N SER A 519 -13.32 64.31 44.68
CA SER A 519 -13.84 63.82 45.97
C SER A 519 -14.32 64.98 46.84
N ARG A 520 -15.63 65.03 47.16
CA ARG A 520 -16.16 65.77 48.32
C ARG A 520 -17.57 65.28 48.69
N GLY A 521 -17.81 65.08 49.99
CA GLY A 521 -19.16 65.05 50.57
C GLY A 521 -19.69 63.69 51.01
N SER A 522 -19.29 63.25 52.21
CA SER A 522 -20.05 62.25 52.97
C SER A 522 -21.43 62.81 53.35
N ARG A 523 -22.49 61.99 53.28
CA ARG A 523 -23.70 62.15 54.11
C ARG A 523 -24.51 60.86 54.22
N ASP A 524 -24.88 60.53 55.45
CA ASP A 524 -25.62 59.34 55.84
C ASP A 524 -27.08 59.31 55.38
N ASN A 525 -27.58 58.10 55.08
CA ASN A 525 -28.88 57.59 55.54
C ASN A 525 -28.91 56.07 55.25
N ARG A 526 -28.79 55.18 56.24
CA ARG A 526 -29.82 54.75 57.20
C ARG A 526 -31.14 54.29 56.57
N GLY A 527 -31.22 52.97 56.36
CA GLY A 527 -32.37 52.14 56.74
C GLY A 527 -33.50 51.91 55.73
N ARG A 528 -33.63 50.67 55.23
CA ARG A 528 -34.62 49.71 55.79
C ARG A 528 -34.51 48.28 55.19
N ASP A 529 -34.25 47.33 56.09
CA ASP A 529 -34.97 46.08 56.31
C ASP A 529 -35.61 45.25 55.16
N ASN A 530 -35.10 44.01 55.07
CA ASN A 530 -35.83 42.73 55.19
C ASN A 530 -37.00 42.40 54.23
N ARG A 531 -36.83 41.29 53.50
CA ARG A 531 -37.45 39.96 53.77
C ARG A 531 -36.87 38.90 52.79
N ARG A 532 -36.45 37.71 53.27
CA ARG A 532 -37.21 36.42 53.28
C ARG A 532 -37.69 35.98 51.89
N ASP A 533 -37.71 34.70 51.48
CA ASP A 533 -37.16 33.40 51.95
C ASP A 533 -36.98 32.55 50.64
N ASP A 534 -36.44 31.33 50.56
CA ASP A 534 -36.13 30.26 51.51
C ASP A 534 -34.86 29.48 51.03
N ARG A 535 -34.38 28.50 51.81
CA ARG A 535 -33.53 27.39 51.34
C ARG A 535 -34.29 26.07 51.53
N LYS A 536 -34.39 25.24 50.47
CA LYS A 536 -34.55 23.78 50.66
C LYS A 536 -33.70 22.97 49.67
N PRO A 537 -32.87 22.02 50.15
CA PRO A 537 -32.27 21.00 49.31
C PRO A 537 -33.28 19.87 49.03
N ARG A 538 -33.01 19.05 48.02
CA ARG A 538 -33.70 17.77 47.81
C ARG A 538 -32.68 16.69 47.48
N GLU A 539 -32.62 15.68 48.32
CA GLU A 539 -31.81 14.48 48.15
C GLU A 539 -32.50 13.44 47.24
N ASP A 540 -31.66 12.58 46.69
CA ASP A 540 -31.84 11.15 46.43
C ASP A 540 -32.90 10.57 45.46
N ARG A 541 -32.35 10.01 44.38
CA ARG A 541 -32.45 8.59 43.95
C ARG A 541 -33.83 7.92 43.91
N LYS A 542 -34.23 7.58 42.69
CA LYS A 542 -34.65 6.20 42.34
C LYS A 542 -34.04 5.80 40.98
N PRO A 543 -33.56 4.56 40.81
CA PRO A 543 -33.28 4.01 39.48
C PRO A 543 -34.60 3.66 38.77
N ARG A 544 -34.59 3.61 37.44
CA ARG A 544 -35.72 3.13 36.63
C ARG A 544 -35.39 1.76 36.10
N GLU A 545 -36.29 0.81 36.32
CA GLU A 545 -36.14 -0.59 35.94
C GLU A 545 -36.20 -0.81 34.43
N GLU A 546 -35.80 -2.03 34.06
CA GLU A 546 -35.84 -2.65 32.75
C GLU A 546 -37.23 -2.54 32.09
N ASP A 547 -37.24 -2.38 30.76
CA ASP A 547 -38.31 -2.92 29.92
C ASP A 547 -37.64 -3.73 28.81
N LYS A 548 -37.73 -5.05 28.91
CA LYS A 548 -37.54 -5.96 27.78
C LYS A 548 -38.72 -5.81 26.84
N LYS A 549 -38.48 -5.84 25.54
CA LYS A 549 -39.41 -6.51 24.61
C LYS A 549 -38.71 -6.99 23.35
N GLU A 550 -39.06 -8.21 23.00
CA GLU A 550 -38.75 -8.87 21.73
C GLU A 550 -39.53 -8.19 20.59
N ASP A 551 -38.89 -7.97 19.44
CA ASP A 551 -39.02 -8.84 18.25
C ASP A 551 -37.84 -8.58 17.28
#